data_AF-A0A7K5XAC7-F1
#
_entry.id   AF-A0A7K5XAC7-F1
#
_cell.length_a   1.000
_cell.length_b   1.000
_cell.length_c   1.000
_cell.angle_alpha   90.00
_cell.angle_beta   90.00
_cell.angle_gamma   90.00
#
_symmetry.space_group_name_H-M   'P 1'
#
loop_
_entity.id
_entity.type
_entity.pdbx_description
1 polymer ?
#
loop_
_entity_poly.entity_id
_entity_poly.type
_entity_poly.pdbx_seq_one_letter_code
_entity_poly.pdbx_strand_id
1 'polypeptide(L)'
;QAVCGYGSQDALPFRAIKEGELYFQEDREVNLVELALATNIPKGCAETAVRVHVSYLDGKGNLEPQGAGEDPRPPAFSRQVKSVSHDLEQLNRLLHVARSLIQNPFLCLGSYVRSLIGSVMYCALEPLAASINPLNDHWTLRDYAAMLLSRIFWTHGDPASGLYRQILLSLQKVLADPVRPLCSHYGAVVGLHALGWQ
;
A
#
# COMPACT_ATOMS: atom_id res chain seq x y z
N GLN A 1 -34.37 40.39 21.07
CA GLN A 1 -34.78 40.65 19.67
C GLN A 1 -33.76 39.94 18.78
N ALA A 2 -34.19 39.23 17.72
CA ALA A 2 -33.24 38.52 16.85
C ALA A 2 -32.45 39.52 16.01
N VAL A 3 -31.15 39.29 15.85
CA VAL A 3 -30.30 40.04 14.93
C VAL A 3 -30.36 39.35 13.57
N CYS A 4 -30.94 40.01 12.58
CA CYS A 4 -31.07 39.51 11.20
C CYS A 4 -30.13 40.28 10.25
N GLY A 5 -29.81 39.69 9.10
CA GLY A 5 -28.98 40.33 8.06
C GLY A 5 -27.49 39.97 8.08
N TYR A 6 -27.10 38.87 8.73
CA TYR A 6 -25.71 38.40 8.78
C TYR A 6 -25.57 37.04 8.06
N GLY A 7 -24.43 36.78 7.41
CA GLY A 7 -24.16 35.51 6.69
C GLY A 7 -24.03 35.61 5.17
N SER A 8 -23.95 36.82 4.59
CA SER A 8 -23.53 36.97 3.18
C SER A 8 -22.10 36.49 2.99
N GLN A 9 -21.79 35.92 1.82
CA GLN A 9 -20.41 35.57 1.43
C GLN A 9 -19.59 36.79 1.01
N ASP A 10 -20.25 37.93 0.78
CA ASP A 10 -19.59 39.16 0.38
C ASP A 10 -18.76 39.73 1.53
N ALA A 11 -17.55 40.20 1.20
CA ALA A 11 -16.71 40.89 2.15
C ALA A 11 -17.42 42.14 2.66
N LEU A 12 -17.32 42.41 3.97
CA LEU A 12 -17.82 43.65 4.59
C LEU A 12 -16.68 44.66 4.70
N PRO A 13 -16.50 45.58 3.74
CA PRO A 13 -15.46 46.59 3.82
C PRO A 13 -15.86 47.69 4.81
N PHE A 14 -15.19 47.75 5.96
CA PHE A 14 -15.26 48.91 6.85
C PHE A 14 -14.36 50.02 6.31
N ARG A 15 -14.95 51.19 6.03
CA ARG A 15 -14.18 52.36 5.57
C ARG A 15 -13.96 53.34 6.72
N ALA A 16 -12.72 53.80 6.90
CA ALA A 16 -12.36 54.83 7.85
C ALA A 16 -12.55 56.23 7.26
N ILE A 17 -13.03 57.18 8.07
CA ILE A 17 -13.04 58.60 7.73
C ILE A 17 -11.68 59.21 8.10
N LYS A 18 -11.17 60.15 7.28
CA LYS A 18 -9.81 60.71 7.42
C LYS A 18 -9.58 61.53 8.70
N GLU A 19 -10.62 61.96 9.39
CA GLU A 19 -10.52 62.78 10.62
C GLU A 19 -11.34 62.18 11.77
N GLY A 20 -10.89 61.03 12.27
CA GLY A 20 -11.40 60.37 13.49
C GLY A 20 -11.45 58.84 13.38
N GLU A 21 -11.48 58.13 14.51
CA GLU A 21 -11.67 56.67 14.56
C GLU A 21 -13.15 56.28 14.38
N LEU A 22 -13.75 56.70 13.26
CA LEU A 22 -15.11 56.33 12.88
C LEU A 22 -15.07 55.49 11.60
N TYR A 23 -15.68 54.32 11.67
CA TYR A 23 -15.86 53.40 10.54
C TYR A 23 -17.33 53.30 10.19
N PHE A 24 -17.64 53.29 8.90
CA PHE A 24 -18.99 53.05 8.42
C PHE A 24 -19.02 51.95 7.35
N GLN A 25 -20.18 51.31 7.24
CA GLN A 25 -20.48 50.34 6.20
C GLN A 25 -21.24 51.08 5.08
N GLU A 26 -20.73 51.00 3.87
CA GLU A 26 -21.39 51.58 2.69
C GLU A 26 -22.28 50.51 2.04
N ASP A 27 -23.59 50.61 2.26
CA ASP A 27 -24.55 49.70 1.63
C ASP A 27 -24.88 50.18 0.21
N ARG A 28 -24.52 49.37 -0.79
CA ARG A 28 -24.88 49.63 -2.18
C ARG A 28 -26.30 49.15 -2.45
N GLU A 29 -27.08 49.94 -3.19
CA GLU A 29 -28.41 49.51 -3.63
C GLU A 29 -28.30 48.30 -4.56
N VAL A 30 -29.15 47.30 -4.33
CA VAL A 30 -29.18 46.05 -5.10
C VAL A 30 -30.22 46.17 -6.21
N ASN A 31 -29.83 45.85 -7.45
CA ASN A 31 -30.77 45.77 -8.55
C ASN A 31 -31.58 44.46 -8.48
N LEU A 32 -32.85 44.57 -8.09
CA LEU A 32 -33.74 43.42 -7.90
C LEU A 32 -34.00 42.63 -9.19
N VAL A 33 -33.97 43.27 -10.36
CA VAL A 33 -34.18 42.61 -11.65
C VAL A 33 -32.98 41.72 -11.99
N GLU A 34 -31.78 42.24 -11.75
CA GLU A 34 -30.53 41.49 -11.97
C GLU A 34 -30.41 40.31 -10.99
N LEU A 35 -30.77 40.54 -9.72
CA LEU A 35 -30.77 39.47 -8.71
C LEU A 35 -31.78 38.36 -9.05
N ALA A 36 -32.98 38.71 -9.52
CA ALA A 36 -34.01 37.73 -9.89
C ALA A 36 -33.65 36.92 -11.15
N LEU A 37 -32.85 37.50 -12.05
CA LEU A 37 -32.39 36.85 -13.28
C LEU A 37 -31.02 36.16 -13.11
N ALA A 38 -30.38 36.28 -11.95
CA ALA A 38 -29.08 35.68 -11.70
C ALA A 38 -29.16 34.14 -11.76
N THR A 39 -28.41 33.54 -12.68
CA THR A 39 -28.37 32.08 -12.87
C THR A 39 -27.39 31.37 -11.93
N ASN A 40 -26.87 32.06 -10.91
CA ASN A 40 -25.91 31.54 -9.95
C ASN A 40 -26.63 30.67 -8.91
N ILE A 41 -26.94 29.43 -9.29
CA ILE A 41 -27.47 28.43 -8.37
C ILE A 41 -26.34 27.99 -7.42
N PRO A 42 -26.51 28.09 -6.08
CA PRO A 42 -25.52 27.60 -5.14
C PRO A 42 -25.25 26.12 -5.42
N LYS A 43 -23.98 25.78 -5.69
CA LYS A 43 -23.59 24.37 -5.85
C LYS A 43 -23.77 23.67 -4.49
N GLY A 44 -24.61 22.64 -4.45
CA GLY A 44 -24.76 21.83 -3.24
C GLY A 44 -23.43 21.24 -2.78
N CYS A 45 -23.22 21.14 -1.47
CA CYS A 45 -22.06 20.44 -0.93
C CYS A 45 -22.11 18.96 -1.33
N ALA A 46 -20.97 18.39 -1.69
CA ALA A 46 -20.86 16.96 -1.93
C ALA A 46 -21.23 16.18 -0.65
N GLU A 47 -21.78 14.98 -0.82
CA GLU A 47 -22.14 14.09 0.27
C GLU A 47 -20.93 13.80 1.17
N THR A 48 -21.12 13.85 2.49
CA THR A 48 -20.02 13.71 3.44
C THR A 48 -19.56 12.25 3.47
N ALA A 49 -18.34 11.99 2.97
CA ALA A 49 -17.74 10.66 3.00
C ALA A 49 -16.58 10.59 4.01
N VAL A 50 -16.57 9.55 4.85
CA VAL A 50 -15.46 9.29 5.78
C VAL A 50 -14.47 8.34 5.10
N ARG A 51 -13.22 8.81 4.93
CA ARG A 51 -12.09 7.96 4.50
C ARG A 51 -11.23 7.66 5.71
N VAL A 52 -11.08 6.37 6.04
CA VAL A 52 -10.22 5.92 7.13
C VAL A 52 -8.83 5.65 6.56
N HIS A 53 -7.81 6.26 7.17
CA HIS A 53 -6.41 6.00 6.88
C HIS A 53 -5.72 5.56 8.19
N VAL A 54 -5.11 4.37 8.19
CA VAL A 54 -4.37 3.86 9.35
C VAL A 54 -2.95 4.41 9.32
N SER A 55 -2.65 5.34 10.23
CA SER A 55 -1.40 6.13 10.22
C SER A 55 -0.32 5.68 11.21
N TYR A 56 -0.58 4.68 12.07
CA TYR A 56 0.28 4.38 13.24
C TYR A 56 1.03 3.03 13.19
N LEU A 57 1.20 2.42 12.01
CA LEU A 57 1.87 1.12 11.92
C LEU A 57 3.41 1.19 11.88
N ASP A 58 3.99 2.37 11.74
CA ASP A 58 5.43 2.59 11.93
C ASP A 58 5.59 3.80 12.85
N GLY A 59 6.43 3.71 13.86
CA GLY A 59 6.66 4.77 14.87
C GLY A 59 7.26 6.06 14.32
N LYS A 60 7.19 6.28 13.01
CA LYS A 60 7.48 7.53 12.33
C LYS A 60 6.18 8.23 12.03
N GLY A 61 5.79 9.13 12.93
CA GLY A 61 4.75 10.11 12.64
C GLY A 61 5.02 10.83 11.32
N ASN A 62 3.96 11.02 10.54
CA ASN A 62 3.85 11.75 9.28
C ASN A 62 5.00 12.69 8.93
N LEU A 63 5.58 12.49 7.75
CA LEU A 63 5.95 13.58 6.85
C LEU A 63 5.65 13.11 5.42
N GLU A 64 4.62 13.68 4.80
CA GLU A 64 4.67 13.96 3.36
C GLU A 64 4.48 15.47 3.20
N PRO A 65 5.27 16.10 2.33
CA PRO A 65 4.89 16.14 0.92
C PRO A 65 6.02 15.76 -0.04
N GLN A 66 5.61 15.17 -1.17
CA GLN A 66 6.36 14.89 -2.41
C GLN A 66 7.74 15.55 -2.56
N GLY A 67 8.76 14.72 -2.74
CA GLY A 67 10.05 15.17 -3.26
C GLY A 67 11.17 14.12 -3.08
N ALA A 68 11.70 13.65 -4.20
CA ALA A 68 12.93 12.87 -4.34
C ALA A 68 12.90 11.41 -3.84
N GLY A 69 13.25 10.50 -4.76
CA GLY A 69 13.27 9.07 -4.53
C GLY A 69 14.34 8.67 -3.52
N GLU A 70 13.90 7.99 -2.48
CA GLU A 70 14.65 6.86 -1.95
C GLU A 70 13.69 5.69 -1.95
N ASP A 71 13.99 4.67 -2.75
CA ASP A 71 13.33 3.38 -2.65
C ASP A 71 13.38 2.94 -1.16
N PRO A 72 12.26 2.56 -0.54
CA PRO A 72 12.25 2.14 0.84
C PRO A 72 13.25 1.00 1.00
N ARG A 73 14.28 1.23 1.83
CA ARG A 73 15.33 0.24 2.09
C ARG A 73 14.67 -1.11 2.39
N PRO A 74 15.01 -2.19 1.65
CA PRO A 74 14.42 -3.49 1.88
C PRO A 74 14.68 -3.90 3.34
N PRO A 75 13.66 -4.34 4.09
CA PRO A 75 13.83 -4.69 5.50
C PRO A 75 14.85 -5.81 5.64
N ALA A 76 15.54 -5.85 6.78
CA ALA A 76 16.70 -6.72 7.05
C ALA A 76 16.48 -8.19 6.63
N PHE A 77 15.26 -8.71 6.82
CA PHE A 77 14.87 -10.07 6.43
C PHE A 77 15.14 -10.36 4.94
N SER A 78 14.70 -9.46 4.04
CA SER A 78 14.85 -9.64 2.59
C SER A 78 16.29 -9.50 2.11
N ARG A 79 17.12 -8.69 2.78
CA ARG A 79 18.57 -8.61 2.51
C ARG A 79 19.28 -9.88 2.94
N GLN A 80 18.90 -10.41 4.10
CA GLN A 80 19.52 -11.59 4.67
C GLN A 80 19.22 -12.85 3.85
N VAL A 81 18.00 -13.01 3.32
CA VAL A 81 17.64 -14.12 2.43
C VAL A 81 18.53 -14.17 1.18
N LYS A 82 18.87 -13.02 0.59
CA LYS A 82 19.75 -12.96 -0.58
C LYS A 82 21.20 -13.32 -0.24
N SER A 83 21.71 -12.86 0.91
CA SER A 83 23.10 -13.16 1.32
C SER A 83 23.33 -14.64 1.62
N VAL A 84 22.28 -15.37 2.02
CA VAL A 84 22.37 -16.79 2.40
C VAL A 84 21.88 -17.72 1.29
N SER A 85 21.77 -17.24 0.06
CA SER A 85 21.26 -18.01 -1.10
C SER A 85 22.07 -19.29 -1.42
N HIS A 86 23.26 -19.43 -0.85
CA HIS A 86 24.14 -20.60 -0.97
C HIS A 86 23.92 -21.65 0.15
N ASP A 87 23.29 -21.27 1.26
CA ASP A 87 23.05 -22.13 2.42
C ASP A 87 21.58 -22.56 2.46
N LEU A 88 21.32 -23.79 2.00
CA LEU A 88 19.97 -24.35 1.93
C LEU A 88 19.34 -24.49 3.33
N GLU A 89 20.12 -24.85 4.34
CA GLU A 89 19.62 -25.08 5.69
C GLU A 89 19.20 -23.75 6.34
N GLN A 90 19.98 -22.69 6.12
CA GLN A 90 19.65 -21.35 6.59
C GLN A 90 18.43 -20.78 5.87
N LEU A 91 18.29 -21.00 4.55
CA LEU A 91 17.07 -20.65 3.81
C LEU A 91 15.84 -21.36 4.38
N ASN A 92 15.95 -22.65 4.69
CA ASN A 92 14.85 -23.41 5.28
C ASN A 92 14.46 -22.86 6.67
N ARG A 93 15.44 -22.57 7.53
CA ARG A 93 15.22 -21.89 8.82
C ARG A 93 14.51 -20.56 8.64
N LEU A 94 14.90 -19.74 7.66
CA LEU A 94 14.25 -18.45 7.39
C LEU A 94 12.79 -18.61 6.96
N LEU A 95 12.46 -19.63 6.15
CA LEU A 95 11.07 -19.92 5.81
C LEU A 95 10.25 -20.40 7.02
N HIS A 96 10.84 -21.16 7.94
CA HIS A 96 10.19 -21.50 9.20
C HIS A 96 9.96 -20.28 10.10
N VAL A 97 10.92 -19.36 10.19
CA VAL A 97 10.74 -18.09 10.90
C VAL A 97 9.62 -17.25 10.25
N ALA A 98 9.61 -17.14 8.93
CA ALA A 98 8.54 -16.46 8.19
C ALA A 98 7.16 -17.03 8.55
N ARG A 99 7.03 -18.36 8.53
CA ARG A 99 5.79 -19.05 8.95
C ARG A 99 5.38 -18.68 10.38
N SER A 100 6.32 -18.71 11.33
CA SER A 100 6.04 -18.36 12.73
C SER A 100 5.58 -16.91 12.89
N LEU A 101 6.14 -15.98 12.12
CA LEU A 101 5.72 -14.57 12.13
C LEU A 101 4.29 -14.40 11.61
N ILE A 102 3.93 -15.08 10.52
CA ILE A 102 2.60 -15.02 9.90
C ILE A 102 1.53 -15.67 10.80
N GLN A 103 1.91 -16.70 11.55
CA GLN A 103 0.98 -17.44 12.43
C GLN A 103 0.79 -16.80 13.80
N ASN A 104 1.54 -15.75 14.13
CA ASN A 104 1.45 -15.10 15.42
C ASN A 104 0.26 -14.12 15.46
N PRO A 105 -0.84 -14.43 16.18
CA PRO A 105 -2.02 -13.57 16.22
C PRO A 105 -1.79 -12.27 16.99
N PHE A 106 -0.70 -12.18 17.76
CA PHE A 106 -0.35 -10.99 18.55
C PHE A 106 0.60 -10.05 17.80
N LEU A 107 0.95 -10.35 16.54
CA LEU A 107 1.89 -9.57 15.75
C LEU A 107 1.23 -9.03 14.49
N CYS A 108 1.10 -7.70 14.40
CA CYS A 108 0.58 -7.01 13.22
C CYS A 108 1.70 -6.74 12.21
N LEU A 109 1.78 -7.54 11.14
CA LEU A 109 2.83 -7.40 10.11
C LEU A 109 2.63 -6.17 9.20
N GLY A 110 1.42 -5.64 9.04
CA GLY A 110 1.16 -4.41 8.28
C GLY A 110 1.87 -4.36 6.91
N SER A 111 2.70 -3.33 6.71
CA SER A 111 3.47 -3.11 5.48
C SER A 111 4.60 -4.13 5.24
N TYR A 112 5.03 -4.85 6.27
CA TYR A 112 6.10 -5.86 6.17
C TYR A 112 5.66 -7.13 5.42
N VAL A 113 4.36 -7.39 5.31
CA VAL A 113 3.81 -8.55 4.57
C VAL A 113 4.31 -8.58 3.13
N ARG A 114 4.35 -7.43 2.45
CA ARG A 114 4.81 -7.35 1.06
C ARG A 114 6.28 -7.75 0.91
N SER A 115 7.12 -7.34 1.85
CA SER A 115 8.54 -7.72 1.82
C SER A 115 8.74 -9.19 2.19
N LEU A 116 7.94 -9.70 3.11
CA LEU A 116 7.94 -11.12 3.47
C LEU A 116 7.57 -11.98 2.27
N ILE A 117 6.49 -11.62 1.55
CA ILE A 117 6.10 -12.27 0.29
C ILE A 117 7.25 -12.25 -0.71
N GLY A 118 7.90 -11.10 -0.92
CA GLY A 118 9.05 -11.00 -1.83
C GLY A 118 10.19 -11.96 -1.46
N SER A 119 10.41 -12.17 -0.17
CA SER A 119 11.44 -13.09 0.35
C SER A 119 11.06 -14.56 0.16
N VAL A 120 9.80 -14.91 0.38
CA VAL A 120 9.31 -16.28 0.14
C VAL A 120 9.27 -16.59 -1.38
N MET A 121 8.86 -15.62 -2.19
CA MET A 121 8.91 -15.70 -3.67
C MET A 121 10.34 -15.87 -4.17
N TYR A 122 11.33 -15.21 -3.55
CA TYR A 122 12.74 -15.41 -3.88
C TYR A 122 13.16 -16.87 -3.69
N CYS A 123 12.84 -17.48 -2.54
CA CYS A 123 13.13 -18.90 -2.28
C CYS A 123 12.38 -19.83 -3.25
N ALA A 124 11.15 -19.49 -3.63
CA ALA A 124 10.35 -20.30 -4.54
C ALA A 124 10.78 -20.19 -6.00
N LEU A 125 11.21 -19.01 -6.48
CA LEU A 125 11.29 -18.71 -7.91
C LEU A 125 12.70 -18.40 -8.42
N GLU A 126 13.60 -17.92 -7.58
CA GLU A 126 14.94 -17.53 -8.06
C GLU A 126 15.88 -18.73 -8.16
N PRO A 127 16.85 -18.71 -9.09
CA PRO A 127 17.90 -19.73 -9.16
C PRO A 127 18.92 -19.52 -8.05
N LEU A 128 18.60 -20.04 -6.86
CA LEU A 128 19.46 -19.97 -5.67
C LEU A 128 20.82 -20.63 -5.94
N ALA A 129 21.91 -20.08 -5.40
CA ALA A 129 23.24 -20.68 -5.51
C ALA A 129 23.26 -22.12 -4.95
N ALA A 130 22.47 -22.40 -3.92
CA ALA A 130 22.27 -23.75 -3.40
C ALA A 130 21.73 -24.75 -4.44
N SER A 131 21.05 -24.28 -5.49
CA SER A 131 20.50 -25.12 -6.57
C SER A 131 21.57 -25.62 -7.56
N ILE A 132 22.77 -25.05 -7.54
CA ILE A 132 23.87 -25.45 -8.42
C ILE A 132 24.41 -26.82 -8.00
N ASN A 133 24.34 -27.13 -6.70
CA ASN A 133 24.78 -28.43 -6.19
C ASN A 133 23.65 -29.47 -6.32
N PRO A 134 23.81 -30.53 -7.12
CA PRO A 134 22.78 -31.55 -7.33
C PRO A 134 22.47 -32.37 -6.08
N LEU A 135 23.34 -32.37 -5.06
CA LEU A 135 23.10 -33.05 -3.78
C LEU A 135 22.15 -32.26 -2.87
N ASN A 136 21.94 -30.97 -3.15
CA ASN A 136 21.05 -30.14 -2.36
C ASN A 136 19.60 -30.37 -2.80
N ASP A 137 18.77 -30.87 -1.89
CA ASP A 137 17.32 -30.97 -2.10
C ASP A 137 16.62 -29.62 -1.93
N HIS A 138 16.87 -28.74 -2.90
CA HIS A 138 16.24 -27.42 -2.98
C HIS A 138 14.81 -27.48 -3.52
N TRP A 139 14.33 -28.65 -3.98
CA TRP A 139 12.96 -28.86 -4.43
C TRP A 139 11.99 -28.81 -3.25
N THR A 140 12.32 -29.51 -2.16
CA THR A 140 11.55 -29.46 -0.91
C THR A 140 11.45 -28.04 -0.34
N LEU A 141 12.52 -27.23 -0.45
CA LEU A 141 12.47 -25.81 -0.07
C LEU A 141 11.43 -25.03 -0.90
N ARG A 142 11.37 -25.27 -2.21
CA ARG A 142 10.43 -24.59 -3.11
C ARG A 142 9.00 -25.02 -2.85
N ASP A 143 8.75 -26.29 -2.57
CA ASP A 143 7.42 -26.79 -2.18
C ASP A 143 6.96 -26.11 -0.89
N TYR A 144 7.83 -26.04 0.10
CA TYR A 144 7.52 -25.38 1.37
C TYR A 144 7.28 -23.87 1.19
N ALA A 145 8.09 -23.20 0.36
CA ALA A 145 7.90 -21.78 0.03
C ALA A 145 6.56 -21.54 -0.70
N ALA A 146 6.19 -22.40 -1.65
CA ALA A 146 4.91 -22.34 -2.36
C ALA A 146 3.71 -22.52 -1.41
N MET A 147 3.77 -23.52 -0.52
CA MET A 147 2.74 -23.70 0.51
C MET A 147 2.64 -22.50 1.45
N LEU A 148 3.78 -21.92 1.84
CA LEU A 148 3.82 -20.73 2.69
C LEU A 148 3.22 -19.50 1.98
N LEU A 149 3.48 -19.32 0.68
CA LEU A 149 2.87 -18.26 -0.13
C LEU A 149 1.35 -18.40 -0.16
N SER A 150 0.84 -19.61 -0.38
CA SER A 150 -0.60 -19.89 -0.32
C SER A 150 -1.18 -19.54 1.04
N ARG A 151 -0.48 -19.88 2.13
CA ARG A 151 -0.94 -19.53 3.48
C ARG A 151 -1.00 -18.03 3.70
N ILE A 152 0.03 -17.28 3.28
CA ILE A 152 0.03 -15.81 3.35
C ILE A 152 -1.12 -15.24 2.53
N PHE A 153 -1.35 -15.79 1.34
CA PHE A 153 -2.44 -15.40 0.46
C PHE A 153 -3.79 -15.54 1.16
N TRP A 154 -4.07 -16.69 1.79
CA TRP A 154 -5.35 -16.92 2.46
C TRP A 154 -5.52 -16.18 3.80
N THR A 155 -4.42 -15.86 4.50
CA THR A 155 -4.51 -15.16 5.81
C THR A 155 -4.44 -13.64 5.70
N HIS A 156 -3.76 -13.09 4.69
CA HIS A 156 -3.51 -11.65 4.55
C HIS A 156 -3.91 -11.09 3.18
N GLY A 157 -4.43 -11.90 2.26
CA GLY A 157 -4.87 -11.49 0.93
C GLY A 157 -6.21 -10.76 0.97
N ASP A 158 -6.23 -9.54 1.50
CA ASP A 158 -7.36 -8.63 1.28
C ASP A 158 -7.42 -8.26 -0.22
N PRO A 159 -8.58 -8.38 -0.91
CA PRO A 159 -8.75 -7.96 -2.30
C PRO A 159 -8.25 -6.53 -2.59
N ALA A 160 -8.34 -5.62 -1.61
CA ALA A 160 -7.87 -4.24 -1.77
C ALA A 160 -6.34 -4.09 -1.70
N SER A 161 -5.62 -5.07 -1.16
CA SER A 161 -4.16 -4.99 -0.94
C SER A 161 -3.31 -5.12 -2.21
N GLY A 162 -3.89 -5.65 -3.31
CA GLY A 162 -3.19 -5.95 -4.56
C GLY A 162 -2.15 -7.07 -4.47
N LEU A 163 -1.99 -7.71 -3.31
CA LEU A 163 -0.98 -8.76 -3.07
C LEU A 163 -1.20 -9.99 -3.95
N TYR A 164 -2.46 -10.38 -4.14
CA TYR A 164 -2.83 -11.49 -5.04
C TYR A 164 -2.32 -11.26 -6.46
N ARG A 165 -2.65 -10.10 -7.02
CA ARG A 165 -2.23 -9.72 -8.37
C ARG A 165 -0.70 -9.71 -8.48
N GLN A 166 0.00 -9.24 -7.45
CA GLN A 166 1.46 -9.25 -7.43
C GLN A 166 2.03 -10.67 -7.47
N ILE A 167 1.52 -11.60 -6.65
CA ILE A 167 1.98 -12.99 -6.61
C ILE A 167 1.73 -13.67 -7.95
N LEU A 168 0.50 -13.59 -8.47
CA LEU A 168 0.14 -14.21 -9.75
C LEU A 168 0.96 -13.67 -10.92
N LEU A 169 1.14 -12.35 -11.02
CA LEU A 169 1.94 -11.77 -12.08
C LEU A 169 3.39 -12.24 -12.02
N SER A 170 3.97 -12.41 -10.82
CA SER A 170 5.32 -12.95 -10.69
C SER A 170 5.41 -14.42 -11.11
N LEU A 171 4.43 -15.26 -10.76
CA LEU A 171 4.37 -16.66 -11.20
C LEU A 171 4.21 -16.76 -12.73
N GLN A 172 3.28 -15.98 -13.29
CA GLN A 172 3.05 -15.92 -14.73
C GLN A 172 4.30 -15.47 -15.48
N LYS A 173 5.02 -14.45 -14.98
CA LYS A 173 6.28 -13.98 -15.59
C LYS A 173 7.34 -15.07 -15.63
N VAL A 174 7.42 -15.93 -14.61
CA VAL A 174 8.36 -17.06 -14.62
C VAL A 174 7.94 -18.08 -15.68
N LEU A 175 6.67 -18.44 -15.75
CA LEU A 175 6.16 -19.45 -16.69
C LEU A 175 6.20 -19.00 -18.15
N ALA A 176 6.10 -17.69 -18.40
CA ALA A 176 6.17 -17.12 -19.74
C ALA A 176 7.60 -16.94 -20.26
N ASP A 177 8.62 -17.14 -19.43
CA ASP A 177 10.02 -16.93 -19.79
C ASP A 177 10.71 -18.26 -20.13
N PRO A 178 10.89 -18.58 -21.43
CA PRO A 178 11.44 -19.88 -21.84
C PRO A 178 12.92 -20.05 -21.50
N VAL A 179 13.66 -18.98 -21.17
CA VAL A 179 15.09 -19.07 -20.84
C VAL A 179 15.35 -19.20 -19.33
N ARG A 180 14.31 -19.07 -18.50
CA ARG A 180 14.44 -19.30 -17.05
C ARG A 180 14.75 -20.78 -16.76
N PRO A 181 15.53 -21.07 -15.71
CA PRO A 181 15.88 -22.44 -15.37
C PRO A 181 14.67 -23.26 -14.90
N LEU A 182 14.79 -24.59 -14.99
CA LEU A 182 13.71 -25.52 -14.61
C LEU A 182 13.29 -25.38 -13.14
N CYS A 183 14.23 -25.08 -12.24
CA CYS A 183 13.91 -24.89 -10.83
C CYS A 183 12.99 -23.69 -10.58
N SER A 184 13.14 -22.61 -11.34
CA SER A 184 12.23 -21.46 -11.32
C SER A 184 10.84 -21.85 -11.82
N HIS A 185 10.78 -22.53 -12.96
CA HIS A 185 9.51 -23.01 -13.53
C HIS A 185 8.78 -23.96 -12.59
N TYR A 186 9.49 -24.93 -12.01
CA TYR A 186 8.94 -25.83 -11.00
C TYR A 186 8.32 -25.05 -9.84
N GLY A 187 9.06 -24.11 -9.25
CA GLY A 187 8.56 -23.28 -8.16
C GLY A 187 7.33 -22.46 -8.55
N ALA A 188 7.26 -21.99 -9.80
CA ALA A 188 6.09 -21.28 -10.30
C ALA A 188 4.86 -22.20 -10.47
N VAL A 189 5.06 -23.42 -10.98
CA VAL A 189 4.00 -24.43 -11.12
C VAL A 189 3.46 -24.85 -9.77
N VAL A 190 4.34 -25.22 -8.83
CA VAL A 190 3.92 -25.61 -7.48
C VAL A 190 3.30 -24.43 -6.72
N GLY A 191 3.82 -23.21 -6.95
CA GLY A 191 3.22 -21.98 -6.45
C GLY A 191 1.77 -21.78 -6.91
N LEU A 192 1.51 -21.92 -8.21
CA LEU A 192 0.15 -21.85 -8.75
C LEU A 192 -0.74 -22.98 -8.22
N HIS A 193 -0.23 -24.20 -8.19
CA HIS A 193 -0.96 -25.34 -7.63
C HIS A 193 -1.36 -25.11 -6.17
N ALA A 194 -0.45 -24.56 -5.35
CA ALA A 194 -0.71 -24.27 -3.95
C ALA A 194 -1.74 -23.14 -3.75
N LEU A 195 -1.82 -22.16 -4.66
CA LEU A 195 -2.82 -21.10 -4.62
C LEU A 195 -4.24 -21.62 -4.91
N GLY A 196 -4.36 -22.64 -5.76
CA GLY A 196 -5.65 -23.23 -6.14
C GLY A 196 -6.33 -22.52 -7.32
N TRP A 197 -7.59 -22.87 -7.57
CA TRP A 197 -8.33 -22.58 -8.81
C TRP A 197 -9.42 -21.49 -8.69
N GLN A 198 -9.52 -20.82 -7.54
CA GLN A 198 -10.51 -19.76 -7.30
C GLN A 198 -10.06 -18.42 -7.89
#